data_AF-A0A5R2N8U0-F1
#
_entry.id   AF-A0A5R2N8U0-F1
#
_cell.length_a   1.000
_cell.length_b   1.000
_cell.length_c   1.000
_cell.angle_alpha   90.00
_cell.angle_beta   90.00
_cell.angle_gamma   90.00
#
_symmetry.space_group_name_H-M   'P 1'
#
loop_
_entity.id
_entity.type
_entity.pdbx_description
1 polymer ?
#
loop_
_entity_poly.entity_id
_entity_poly.type
_entity_poly.pdbx_seq_one_letter_code
_entity_poly.pdbx_strand_id
1 'polypeptide(L)'
;ITDNNSTVTEVLAKVRKPENAWLLTWTIQEVYSKGEKPGRRGLFSSEKTTQEFFINTDDLEAARQGVSSYENHALIPHEAYQALYAAGEAQKIFAGYKVHILSNGQVISDV
;
A
#
# COMPACT_ATOMS: atom_id res chain seq x y z
N ILE A 1 -2.15 -5.96 -14.56
CA ILE A 1 -0.95 -6.75 -14.25
C ILE A 1 0.20 -5.76 -14.27
N THR A 2 0.75 -5.42 -13.12
CA THR A 2 1.83 -4.42 -12.97
C THR A 2 3.08 -4.88 -13.73
N ASP A 3 3.75 -3.97 -14.44
CA ASP A 3 4.92 -4.26 -15.29
C ASP A 3 6.08 -4.95 -14.54
N ASN A 4 6.15 -4.79 -13.22
CA ASN A 4 7.20 -5.40 -12.39
C ASN A 4 7.02 -6.91 -12.20
N ASN A 5 5.90 -7.51 -12.62
CA ASN A 5 5.58 -8.91 -12.30
C ASN A 5 6.57 -9.91 -12.92
N SER A 6 7.02 -9.70 -14.16
CA SER A 6 7.99 -10.58 -14.81
C SER A 6 9.38 -10.49 -14.17
N THR A 7 9.90 -9.28 -13.95
CA THR A 7 11.22 -9.05 -13.33
C THR A 7 11.27 -9.58 -11.90
N VAL A 8 10.23 -9.34 -11.10
CA VAL A 8 10.13 -9.89 -9.74
C VAL A 8 10.15 -11.41 -9.78
N THR A 9 9.36 -12.02 -10.67
CA THR A 9 9.29 -13.49 -10.80
C THR A 9 10.64 -14.09 -11.19
N GLU A 10 11.36 -13.48 -12.14
CA GLU A 10 12.68 -13.94 -12.57
C GLU A 10 13.74 -13.87 -11.47
N VAL A 11 13.70 -12.83 -10.64
CA VAL A 11 14.65 -12.71 -9.52
C VAL A 11 14.27 -13.65 -8.37
N LEU A 12 12.98 -13.77 -8.04
CA LEU A 12 12.51 -14.72 -7.03
C LEU A 12 12.84 -16.18 -7.42
N ALA A 13 12.83 -16.51 -8.71
CA ALA A 13 13.25 -17.83 -9.20
C ALA A 13 14.74 -18.16 -8.94
N LYS A 14 15.58 -17.15 -8.67
CA LYS A 14 17.01 -17.30 -8.36
C LYS A 14 17.30 -17.38 -6.86
N VAL A 15 16.29 -17.18 -6.01
CA VAL A 15 16.42 -17.33 -4.56
C VAL A 15 16.71 -18.80 -4.25
N ARG A 16 17.70 -19.06 -3.40
CA ARG A 16 18.22 -20.41 -3.18
C ARG A 16 17.22 -21.29 -2.44
N LYS A 17 16.44 -20.70 -1.54
CA LYS A 17 15.36 -21.35 -0.78
C LYS A 17 14.00 -20.99 -1.37
N PRO A 18 13.29 -21.92 -2.03
CA PRO A 18 11.98 -21.64 -2.62
C PRO A 18 10.95 -21.11 -1.60
N GLU A 19 11.05 -21.51 -0.34
CA GLU A 19 10.20 -21.01 0.75
C GLU A 19 10.38 -19.51 1.05
N ASN A 20 11.50 -18.91 0.60
CA ASN A 20 11.80 -17.48 0.71
C ASN A 20 11.51 -16.72 -0.59
N ALA A 21 11.08 -17.40 -1.65
CA ALA A 21 10.88 -16.82 -2.98
C ALA A 21 9.49 -16.18 -3.13
N TRP A 22 9.13 -15.26 -2.24
CA TRP A 22 7.84 -14.57 -2.27
C TRP A 22 7.96 -13.08 -1.93
N LEU A 23 6.96 -12.33 -2.38
CA LEU A 23 6.78 -10.90 -2.09
C LEU A 23 5.29 -10.69 -1.84
N LEU A 24 4.95 -10.09 -0.69
CA LEU A 24 3.59 -9.67 -0.37
C LEU A 24 3.51 -8.16 -0.46
N THR A 25 2.50 -7.62 -1.14
CA THR A 25 2.22 -6.19 -1.18
C THR A 25 0.79 -5.91 -0.75
N TRP A 26 0.59 -4.81 -0.02
CA TRP A 26 -0.74 -4.34 0.36
C TRP A 26 -0.75 -2.82 0.44
N THR A 27 -1.94 -2.24 0.36
CA THR A 27 -2.16 -0.80 0.52
C THR A 27 -3.06 -0.57 1.72
N ILE A 28 -2.66 0.32 2.61
CA ILE A 28 -3.50 0.85 3.68
C ILE A 28 -4.12 2.14 3.15
N GLN A 29 -5.44 2.28 3.28
CA GLN A 29 -6.18 3.47 2.87
C GLN A 29 -6.90 4.05 4.09
N GLU A 30 -6.80 5.37 4.26
CA GLU A 30 -7.46 6.08 5.36
C GLU A 30 -8.45 7.10 4.84
N VAL A 31 -9.54 7.28 5.58
CA VAL A 31 -10.55 8.30 5.34
C VAL A 31 -10.86 9.03 6.64
N TYR A 32 -10.55 10.33 6.70
CA TYR A 32 -10.77 11.17 7.87
C TYR A 32 -12.18 11.77 7.84
N SER A 33 -12.89 11.69 8.96
CA SER A 33 -14.14 12.40 9.14
C SER A 33 -13.88 13.89 9.33
N LYS A 34 -14.55 14.74 8.55
CA LYS A 34 -14.59 16.20 8.77
C LYS A 34 -15.69 16.60 9.75
N GLY A 35 -16.75 15.78 9.84
CA GLY A 35 -17.88 16.05 10.70
C GLY A 35 -19.17 15.44 10.19
N GLU A 36 -20.26 15.78 10.85
CA GLU A 36 -21.60 15.31 10.54
C GLU A 36 -22.51 16.50 10.29
N LYS A 37 -23.27 16.45 9.19
CA LYS A 37 -24.37 17.36 8.93
C LYS A 37 -25.65 16.75 9.48
N PRO A 38 -26.24 17.31 10.55
CA PRO A 38 -27.48 16.78 11.12
C PRO A 38 -28.62 16.92 10.12
N GLY A 39 -29.42 15.86 9.98
CA GLY A 39 -30.61 15.88 9.15
C GLY A 39 -31.66 16.86 9.67
N ARG A 40 -32.38 17.52 8.76
CA ARG A 40 -33.50 18.41 9.08
C ARG A 40 -34.78 17.84 8.50
N ARG A 41 -35.83 17.71 9.33
CA ARG A 41 -37.16 17.26 8.88
C ARG A 41 -38.13 18.43 8.88
N GLY A 42 -38.54 18.87 7.70
CA GLY A 42 -39.58 19.89 7.49
C GLY A 42 -40.91 19.27 7.04
N LEU A 43 -41.94 20.12 6.93
CA LEU A 43 -43.31 19.70 6.56
C LEU A 43 -43.42 19.24 5.09
N PHE A 44 -42.47 19.62 4.22
CA PHE A 44 -42.48 19.28 2.79
C PHE A 44 -41.13 18.78 2.24
N SER A 45 -40.09 18.71 3.06
CA SER A 45 -38.80 18.08 2.70
C SER A 45 -38.10 17.52 3.94
N SER A 46 -37.31 16.46 3.77
CA SER A 46 -36.42 15.96 4.80
C SER A 46 -35.01 15.78 4.23
N GLU A 47 -34.03 16.32 4.94
CA GLU A 47 -32.61 16.06 4.72
C GLU A 47 -32.16 14.97 5.70
N LYS A 48 -31.45 13.97 5.18
CA LYS A 48 -30.87 12.91 6.01
C LYS A 48 -29.58 13.39 6.65
N THR A 49 -29.30 12.86 7.82
CA THR A 49 -27.98 13.01 8.43
C THR A 49 -26.91 12.46 7.51
N THR A 50 -25.88 13.25 7.25
CA THR A 50 -24.80 12.90 6.31
C THR A 50 -23.45 13.09 6.98
N GLN A 51 -22.57 12.11 6.83
CA GLN A 51 -21.18 12.24 7.26
C GLN A 51 -20.35 12.85 6.15
N GLU A 52 -19.49 13.80 6.52
CA GLU A 52 -18.55 14.44 5.61
C GLU A 52 -17.16 13.88 5.85
N PHE A 53 -16.52 13.43 4.78
CA PHE A 53 -15.17 12.89 4.82
C PHE A 53 -14.20 13.80 4.07
N PHE A 54 -12.94 13.84 4.51
CA PHE A 54 -11.87 14.51 3.79
C PHE A 54 -11.32 13.60 2.71
N ILE A 55 -11.30 14.04 1.46
CA ILE A 55 -10.52 13.39 0.41
C ILE A 55 -9.35 14.32 0.10
N ASN A 56 -8.14 13.77 0.07
CA ASN A 56 -6.96 14.57 -0.25
C ASN A 56 -6.91 14.77 -1.77
N THR A 57 -7.20 15.99 -2.22
CA THR A 57 -7.20 16.35 -3.64
C THR A 57 -5.85 16.88 -4.12
N ASP A 58 -4.90 17.12 -3.22
CA ASP A 58 -3.54 17.59 -3.55
C ASP A 58 -2.64 16.44 -4.01
N ASP A 59 -2.94 15.20 -3.60
CA ASP A 59 -2.35 13.97 -4.12
C ASP A 59 -3.27 13.36 -5.19
N LEU A 60 -2.76 13.25 -6.43
CA LEU A 60 -3.52 12.75 -7.58
C LEU A 60 -4.03 11.32 -7.38
N GLU A 61 -3.22 10.45 -6.77
CA GLU A 61 -3.59 9.04 -6.55
C GLU A 61 -4.57 8.91 -5.38
N ALA A 62 -4.40 9.70 -4.32
CA ALA A 62 -5.37 9.76 -3.23
C ALA A 62 -6.73 10.28 -3.73
N ALA A 63 -6.73 11.32 -4.57
CA ALA A 63 -7.92 11.89 -5.19
C ALA A 63 -8.63 10.88 -6.09
N ARG A 64 -7.87 10.15 -6.91
CA ARG A 64 -8.42 9.11 -7.81
C ARG A 64 -9.06 7.97 -7.01
N GLN A 65 -8.46 7.58 -5.89
CA GLN A 65 -8.96 6.50 -5.04
C GLN A 65 -10.08 6.95 -4.09
N GLY A 66 -10.29 8.26 -3.93
CA GLY A 66 -11.28 8.80 -3.00
C GLY A 66 -10.90 8.59 -1.54
N VAL A 67 -9.63 8.73 -1.21
CA VAL A 67 -9.08 8.52 0.15
C VAL A 67 -8.43 9.80 0.69
N SER A 68 -8.30 9.91 2.01
CA SER A 68 -7.53 10.98 2.65
C SER A 68 -6.03 10.74 2.56
N SER A 69 -5.63 9.48 2.68
CA SER A 69 -4.23 9.06 2.65
C SER A 69 -4.16 7.61 2.20
N TYR A 70 -3.02 7.22 1.66
CA TYR A 70 -2.71 5.83 1.39
C TYR A 70 -1.23 5.55 1.68
N GLU A 71 -0.94 4.32 2.10
CA GLU A 71 0.41 3.81 2.29
C GLU A 71 0.54 2.47 1.59
N ASN A 72 1.53 2.35 0.71
CA ASN A 72 1.86 1.07 0.10
C ASN A 72 2.93 0.37 0.94
N HIS A 73 2.73 -0.92 1.19
CA HIS A 73 3.66 -1.73 1.95
C HIS A 73 4.07 -2.97 1.18
N ALA A 74 5.31 -3.38 1.41
CA ALA A 74 5.88 -4.60 0.86
C ALA A 74 6.50 -5.42 2.00
N LEU A 75 6.20 -6.71 2.07
CA LEU A 75 6.85 -7.66 2.97
C LEU A 75 7.60 -8.69 2.13
N ILE A 76 8.88 -8.88 2.44
CA ILE A 76 9.76 -9.73 1.66
C ILE A 76 10.78 -10.45 2.56
N PRO A 77 11.09 -11.74 2.32
CA PRO A 77 12.19 -12.41 3.00
C PRO A 77 13.54 -11.75 2.73
N HIS A 78 14.42 -11.73 3.72
CA HIS A 78 15.75 -11.11 3.62
C HIS A 78 16.56 -11.60 2.40
N GLU A 79 16.52 -12.90 2.12
CA GLU A 79 17.22 -13.50 0.99
C GLU A 79 16.69 -13.00 -0.37
N ALA A 80 15.38 -12.88 -0.51
CA ALA A 80 14.75 -12.35 -1.72
C ALA A 80 15.04 -10.85 -1.89
N TYR A 81 15.02 -10.09 -0.79
CA TYR A 81 15.42 -8.69 -0.81
C TYR A 81 16.87 -8.51 -1.27
N GLN A 82 17.80 -9.31 -0.72
CA GLN A 82 19.20 -9.30 -1.13
C GLN A 82 19.36 -9.63 -2.62
N ALA A 83 18.61 -10.61 -3.15
CA ALA A 83 18.64 -10.94 -4.57
C ALA A 83 18.18 -9.77 -5.45
N LEU A 84 17.09 -9.10 -5.08
CA LEU A 84 16.58 -7.91 -5.79
C LEU A 84 17.55 -6.72 -5.68
N TYR A 85 18.19 -6.55 -4.53
CA TYR A 85 19.19 -5.51 -4.31
C TYR A 85 20.43 -5.75 -5.16
N ALA A 86 20.97 -6.97 -5.15
CA ALA A 86 22.12 -7.36 -5.97
C ALA A 86 21.84 -7.27 -7.48
N ALA A 87 20.59 -7.47 -7.89
CA ALA A 87 20.15 -7.28 -9.27
C ALA A 87 19.96 -5.80 -9.66
N GLY A 88 20.03 -4.86 -8.70
CA GLY A 88 19.77 -3.43 -8.94
C GLY A 88 18.29 -3.08 -9.13
N GLU A 89 17.37 -4.02 -8.87
CA GLU A 89 15.93 -3.85 -9.11
C GLU A 89 15.17 -3.37 -7.86
N ALA A 90 15.77 -3.49 -6.67
CA ALA A 90 15.12 -3.15 -5.41
C ALA A 90 14.56 -1.72 -5.37
N GLN A 91 15.34 -0.73 -5.80
CA GLN A 91 14.90 0.68 -5.77
C GLN A 91 13.71 0.93 -6.70
N LYS A 92 13.69 0.30 -7.87
CA LYS A 92 12.61 0.44 -8.85
C LYS A 92 11.33 -0.24 -8.36
N ILE A 93 11.44 -1.45 -7.80
CA ILE A 93 10.29 -2.24 -7.35
C ILE A 93 9.65 -1.62 -6.10
N PHE A 94 10.47 -1.14 -5.18
CA PHE A 94 10.01 -0.64 -3.88
C PHE A 94 9.85 0.89 -3.82
N ALA A 95 9.94 1.59 -4.96
CA ALA A 95 9.68 3.01 -5.01
C ALA A 95 8.25 3.31 -4.51
N GLY A 96 8.13 4.15 -3.47
CA GLY A 96 6.85 4.49 -2.85
C GLY A 96 6.25 3.39 -1.97
N TYR A 97 6.99 2.32 -1.68
CA TYR A 97 6.60 1.29 -0.71
C TYR A 97 7.38 1.45 0.59
N LYS A 98 6.69 1.28 1.72
CA LYS A 98 7.33 1.00 3.00
C LYS A 98 7.67 -0.48 3.07
N VAL A 99 8.96 -0.79 3.04
CA VAL A 99 9.47 -2.16 2.95
C VAL A 99 9.66 -2.76 4.33
N HIS A 100 9.18 -3.99 4.51
CA HIS A 100 9.34 -4.80 5.70
C HIS A 100 10.15 -6.04 5.31
N ILE A 101 11.28 -6.25 5.97
CA ILE A 101 12.17 -7.37 5.66
C ILE A 101 12.00 -8.46 6.72
N LEU A 102 11.58 -9.65 6.31
CA LEU A 102 11.44 -10.80 7.20
C LEU A 102 12.76 -11.58 7.28
N SER A 103 13.33 -11.67 8.48
CA SER A 103 14.52 -12.47 8.76
C SER A 103 14.30 -13.34 9.99
N ASN A 104 14.51 -14.65 9.87
CA ASN A 104 14.34 -15.61 10.98
C ASN A 104 12.98 -15.52 11.70
N GLY A 105 11.90 -15.24 10.96
CA GLY A 105 10.56 -15.10 11.53
C GLY A 105 10.29 -13.78 12.27
N GLN A 106 11.24 -12.85 12.26
CA GLN A 106 11.10 -11.51 12.80
C GLN A 106 11.11 -10.48 11.68
N VAL A 107 10.24 -9.48 11.81
CA VAL A 107 10.23 -8.34 10.90
C VAL A 107 11.31 -7.37 11.36
N ILE A 108 12.32 -7.17 10.53
CA ILE A 108 13.31 -6.11 10.68
C ILE A 108 12.80 -4.96 9.81
N SER A 109 12.15 -3.99 10.44
CA SER A 109 11.73 -2.75 9.80
C SER A 109 12.90 -1.77 9.86
N ASP A 110 13.71 -1.67 8.80
CA ASP A 110 14.66 -0.57 8.64
C ASP A 110 15.21 -0.55 7.20
N VAL A 111 14.67 0.33 6.34
CA VAL A 111 15.30 1.50 5.68
C VAL A 111 14.18 2.36 5.10
#